data_AF-A0A918BHJ7-F1
#
_entry.id   AF-A0A918BHJ7-F1
#
_cell.length_a   1.000
_cell.length_b   1.000
_cell.length_c   1.000
_cell.angle_alpha   90.00
_cell.angle_beta   90.00
_cell.angle_gamma   90.00
#
_symmetry.space_group_name_H-M   'P 1'
#
loop_
_entity.id
_entity.type
_entity.pdbx_description
1 polymer ?
#
loop_
_entity_poly.entity_id
_entity_poly.type
_entity_poly.pdbx_seq_one_letter_code
_entity_poly.pdbx_strand_id
1 'polypeptide(L)'
;MDDMDSSPTGSLAGSPTGSLAELDERITGCRACPRLVEWREEVARTKRAAFADWTYWGRPVPGFGPADAPLVILGLAPAAHGGNRTGRMFTGDRSGDVLYAALHDIGLASRGTAVSADDGLELYGVRITSPVHCAPPANKPTPQERDTCRSWLVTELGLLRPTVRAVVVLGAFGWQAALPALAGAGWQVPRPRPAFAHGAHVTLDGEPRLLELFGCFHVSQRNTFTGRLTPAMLRDVLRTAAGAAGLATRPEPEPEPKPDPGPGPESDPGPGPEPGPESDPGPESGPASPRADGPAATPEPPRSP
;
A
#
# COMPACT_ATOMS: atom_id res chain seq x y z
N MET A 1 16.94 58.31 16.91
CA MET A 1 17.27 56.99 17.49
C MET A 1 16.08 56.13 17.14
N ASP A 2 16.12 55.73 15.87
CA ASP A 2 14.95 55.47 15.04
C ASP A 2 14.58 53.99 15.04
N ASP A 3 13.27 53.79 14.90
CA ASP A 3 12.49 52.56 14.87
C ASP A 3 13.16 51.35 14.19
N MET A 4 13.20 50.24 14.93
CA MET A 4 13.34 48.89 14.37
C MET A 4 11.95 48.28 14.19
N ASP A 5 11.35 48.52 13.03
CA ASP A 5 10.39 47.60 12.41
C ASP A 5 10.67 47.55 10.91
N SER A 6 11.06 46.37 10.41
CA SER A 6 10.96 45.97 9.02
C SER A 6 11.36 44.49 8.89
N SER A 7 10.34 43.63 8.97
CA SER A 7 10.41 42.27 8.43
C SER A 7 10.64 42.29 6.92
N PRO A 8 11.18 41.20 6.34
CA PRO A 8 10.73 40.78 5.02
C PRO A 8 10.12 39.38 5.08
N THR A 9 8.79 39.35 5.08
CA THR A 9 7.96 38.23 4.63
C THR A 9 8.13 38.07 3.12
N GLY A 10 9.06 37.20 2.70
CA GLY A 10 9.27 36.85 1.30
C GLY A 10 8.37 35.70 0.86
N SER A 11 7.18 36.02 0.35
CA SER A 11 6.36 35.10 -0.44
C SER A 11 7.03 34.87 -1.80
N LEU A 12 7.42 33.64 -2.10
CA LEU A 12 7.79 33.20 -3.45
C LEU A 12 6.75 32.18 -3.93
N ALA A 13 5.51 32.64 -4.11
CA ALA A 13 4.50 31.92 -4.87
C ALA A 13 4.64 32.24 -6.36
N GLY A 14 5.77 31.85 -6.96
CA GLY A 14 5.88 31.77 -8.41
C GLY A 14 5.35 30.41 -8.87
N SER A 15 4.46 30.37 -9.86
CA SER A 15 4.13 29.11 -10.54
C SER A 15 5.44 28.49 -11.06
N PRO A 16 5.68 27.19 -10.83
CA PRO A 16 6.88 26.56 -11.35
C PRO A 16 6.93 26.73 -12.88
N THR A 17 8.01 27.33 -13.38
CA THR A 17 8.26 27.49 -14.81
C THR A 17 8.89 26.21 -15.35
N GLY A 18 8.28 25.62 -16.39
CA GLY A 18 8.79 24.43 -17.08
C GLY A 18 7.73 23.34 -17.24
N SER A 19 8.07 22.27 -17.96
CA SER A 19 7.24 21.08 -18.12
C SER A 19 7.66 19.94 -17.18
N LEU A 20 6.77 18.97 -16.95
CA LEU A 20 7.13 17.76 -16.21
C LEU A 20 8.22 16.94 -16.92
N ALA A 21 8.28 16.97 -18.26
CA ALA A 21 9.33 16.32 -19.02
C ALA A 21 10.71 16.94 -18.74
N GLU A 22 10.80 18.27 -18.72
CA GLU A 22 12.03 18.99 -18.35
C GLU A 22 12.42 18.72 -16.89
N LEU A 23 11.44 18.64 -15.98
CA LEU A 23 11.68 18.28 -14.59
C LEU A 23 12.26 16.86 -14.47
N ASP A 24 11.62 15.90 -15.14
CA ASP A 24 12.02 14.50 -15.15
C ASP A 24 13.45 14.35 -15.67
N GLU A 25 13.81 15.04 -16.76
CA GLU A 25 15.18 15.07 -17.29
C GLU A 25 16.18 15.62 -16.26
N ARG A 26 15.87 16.77 -15.64
CA ARG A 26 16.73 17.40 -14.62
C ARG A 26 16.92 16.51 -13.39
N ILE A 27 15.88 15.80 -12.96
CA ILE A 27 15.95 14.85 -11.85
C ILE A 27 17.01 13.79 -12.14
N THR A 28 17.08 13.25 -13.35
CA THR A 28 18.03 12.18 -13.70
C THR A 28 19.51 12.59 -13.57
N GLY A 29 19.81 13.89 -13.64
CA GLY A 29 21.15 14.44 -13.47
C GLY A 29 21.55 14.71 -12.01
N CYS A 30 20.62 14.58 -11.05
CA CYS A 30 20.85 15.00 -9.67
C CYS A 30 21.91 14.15 -8.93
N ARG A 31 22.83 14.83 -8.24
CA ARG A 31 23.89 14.25 -7.40
C ARG A 31 23.96 14.84 -5.99
N ALA A 32 22.89 15.47 -5.51
CA ALA A 32 22.89 16.26 -4.27
C ALA A 32 23.07 15.45 -2.97
N CYS A 33 22.88 14.12 -2.99
CA CYS A 33 22.95 13.26 -1.81
C CYS A 33 24.12 12.26 -1.94
N PRO A 34 25.34 12.54 -1.42
CA PRO A 34 26.54 11.73 -1.65
C PRO A 34 26.35 10.24 -1.34
N ARG A 35 25.76 9.90 -0.18
CA ARG A 35 25.51 8.51 0.23
C ARG A 35 24.60 7.76 -0.75
N LEU A 36 23.57 8.43 -1.28
CA LEU A 36 22.64 7.83 -2.24
C LEU A 36 23.26 7.68 -3.63
N VAL A 37 24.10 8.64 -4.03
CA VAL A 37 24.86 8.60 -5.28
C VAL A 37 25.84 7.42 -5.26
N GLU A 38 26.63 7.30 -4.20
CA GLU A 38 27.57 6.19 -4.03
C GLU A 38 26.83 4.84 -4.05
N TRP A 39 25.77 4.71 -3.25
CA TRP A 39 25.02 3.47 -3.14
C TRP A 39 24.35 3.04 -4.45
N ARG A 40 23.64 3.96 -5.13
CA ARG A 40 22.88 3.62 -6.34
C ARG A 40 23.81 3.16 -7.48
N GLU A 41 24.99 3.77 -7.57
CA GLU A 41 26.01 3.44 -8.56
C GLU A 41 26.76 2.16 -8.18
N GLU A 42 27.06 1.94 -6.91
CA GLU A 42 27.67 0.69 -6.44
C GLU A 42 26.78 -0.51 -6.71
N VAL A 43 25.48 -0.39 -6.43
CA VAL A 43 24.50 -1.43 -6.76
C VAL A 43 24.39 -1.66 -8.27
N ALA A 44 24.51 -0.60 -9.08
CA ALA A 44 24.48 -0.71 -10.54
C ALA A 44 25.73 -1.41 -11.12
N ARG A 45 26.88 -1.28 -10.46
CA ARG A 45 28.12 -1.98 -10.81
C ARG A 45 28.13 -3.44 -10.35
N THR A 46 27.83 -3.66 -9.08
CA THR A 46 27.92 -4.99 -8.44
C THR A 46 26.79 -5.91 -8.87
N LYS A 47 25.58 -5.36 -9.00
CA LYS A 47 24.35 -6.06 -9.38
C LYS A 47 24.03 -7.26 -8.47
N ARG A 48 22.87 -7.88 -8.68
CA ARG A 48 22.55 -9.20 -8.11
C ARG A 48 22.80 -10.26 -9.18
N ALA A 49 23.19 -11.47 -8.79
CA ALA A 49 23.42 -12.59 -9.73
C ALA A 49 22.26 -12.80 -10.73
N ALA A 50 21.01 -12.69 -10.27
CA ALA A 50 19.82 -12.81 -11.12
C ALA A 50 19.69 -11.72 -12.21
N PHE A 51 20.48 -10.64 -12.12
CA PHE A 51 20.47 -9.50 -13.03
C PHE A 51 21.89 -9.14 -13.51
N ALA A 52 22.84 -10.10 -13.51
CA ALA A 52 24.24 -9.84 -13.84
C ALA A 52 24.41 -9.21 -15.25
N ASP A 53 23.62 -9.72 -16.21
CA ASP A 53 23.68 -9.29 -17.62
C ASP A 53 22.86 -8.02 -17.90
N TRP A 54 22.16 -7.47 -16.90
CA TRP A 54 21.35 -6.27 -17.08
C TRP A 54 22.20 -5.00 -17.01
N THR A 55 21.88 -4.03 -17.86
CA THR A 55 22.34 -2.65 -17.67
C THR A 55 21.42 -1.95 -16.67
N TYR A 56 21.96 -1.49 -15.55
CA TYR A 56 21.20 -0.80 -14.52
C TYR A 56 21.07 0.70 -14.83
N TRP A 57 19.95 1.29 -14.42
CA TRP A 57 19.71 2.73 -14.50
C TRP A 57 20.73 3.57 -13.70
N GLY A 58 21.01 3.19 -12.44
CA GLY A 58 22.08 3.78 -11.62
C GLY A 58 21.97 5.29 -11.33
N ARG A 59 20.80 5.87 -11.54
CA ARG A 59 20.53 7.31 -11.50
C ARG A 59 19.26 7.61 -10.67
N PRO A 60 18.97 8.87 -10.34
CA PRO A 60 17.67 9.24 -9.81
C PRO A 60 16.56 8.79 -10.77
N VAL A 61 15.49 8.21 -10.24
CA VAL A 61 14.34 7.73 -10.99
C VAL A 61 13.31 8.85 -11.05
N PRO A 62 12.92 9.34 -12.25
CA PRO A 62 11.89 10.37 -12.38
C PRO A 62 10.49 9.83 -12.08
N GLY A 63 9.48 10.70 -12.05
CA GLY A 63 8.09 10.28 -11.95
C GLY A 63 7.64 9.54 -13.22
N PHE A 64 6.53 8.79 -13.13
CA PHE A 64 6.00 8.02 -14.25
C PHE A 64 4.49 8.16 -14.37
N GLY A 65 3.99 8.42 -15.58
CA GLY A 65 2.57 8.67 -15.86
C GLY A 65 2.35 10.02 -16.55
N PRO A 66 1.11 10.32 -16.96
CA PRO A 66 0.80 11.48 -17.78
C PRO A 66 1.02 12.79 -17.01
N ALA A 67 1.32 13.86 -17.76
CA ALA A 67 1.65 15.17 -17.19
C ALA A 67 0.44 15.91 -16.60
N ASP A 68 -0.76 15.48 -16.95
CA ASP A 68 -2.05 16.02 -16.51
C ASP A 68 -2.77 15.08 -15.53
N ALA A 69 -2.05 14.15 -14.90
CA ALA A 69 -2.63 13.15 -14.01
C ALA A 69 -3.46 13.78 -12.87
N PRO A 70 -4.78 13.48 -12.76
CA PRO A 70 -5.59 13.93 -11.63
C PRO A 70 -5.33 13.14 -10.35
N LEU A 71 -4.74 11.94 -10.43
CA LEU A 71 -4.36 11.11 -9.28
C LEU A 71 -2.83 10.94 -9.23
N VAL A 72 -2.24 11.25 -8.07
CA VAL A 72 -0.82 10.98 -7.79
C VAL A 72 -0.67 9.85 -6.78
N ILE A 73 0.24 8.91 -7.02
CA ILE A 73 0.66 7.89 -6.06
C ILE A 73 2.08 8.22 -5.61
N LEU A 74 2.23 8.44 -4.30
CA LEU A 74 3.49 8.86 -3.69
C LEU A 74 4.08 7.72 -2.85
N GLY A 75 5.22 7.21 -3.28
CA GLY A 75 5.95 6.12 -2.65
C GLY A 75 6.89 6.57 -1.51
N LEU A 76 7.98 5.81 -1.36
CA LEU A 76 9.06 6.09 -0.43
C LEU A 76 10.33 6.50 -1.18
N ALA A 77 10.91 5.57 -1.93
CA ALA A 77 12.09 5.73 -2.78
C ALA A 77 12.24 4.49 -3.68
N PRO A 78 13.03 4.56 -4.77
CA PRO A 78 13.33 3.39 -5.58
C PRO A 78 14.02 2.26 -4.81
N ALA A 79 13.67 1.01 -5.12
CA ALA A 79 14.44 -0.13 -4.63
C ALA A 79 15.76 -0.29 -5.39
N ALA A 80 16.78 -0.81 -4.69
CA ALA A 80 18.13 -1.05 -5.22
C ALA A 80 18.15 -1.90 -6.51
N HIS A 81 17.26 -2.90 -6.62
CA HIS A 81 17.14 -3.76 -7.80
C HIS A 81 15.76 -3.66 -8.49
N GLY A 82 14.96 -2.68 -8.10
CA GLY A 82 13.72 -2.28 -8.77
C GLY A 82 13.99 -1.03 -9.61
N GLY A 83 13.46 0.11 -9.20
CA GLY A 83 13.64 1.38 -9.92
C GLY A 83 15.10 1.77 -10.21
N ASN A 84 16.07 1.46 -9.33
CA ASN A 84 17.48 1.74 -9.62
C ASN A 84 18.09 0.83 -10.71
N ARG A 85 17.46 -0.31 -10.97
CA ARG A 85 17.77 -1.16 -12.12
C ARG A 85 17.01 -0.70 -13.36
N THR A 86 15.71 -0.48 -13.23
CA THR A 86 14.78 -0.36 -14.36
C THR A 86 14.58 1.07 -14.86
N GLY A 87 14.91 2.07 -14.05
CA GLY A 87 14.73 3.49 -14.38
C GLY A 87 13.29 4.00 -14.26
N ARG A 88 12.34 3.17 -13.76
CA ARG A 88 10.94 3.56 -13.58
C ARG A 88 10.46 3.28 -12.16
N MET A 89 9.66 4.21 -11.62
CA MET A 89 9.08 4.07 -10.28
C MET A 89 8.33 2.74 -10.14
N PHE A 90 8.52 2.09 -8.98
CA PHE A 90 7.87 0.82 -8.65
C PHE A 90 8.04 -0.30 -9.70
N THR A 91 9.10 -0.31 -10.52
CA THR A 91 9.25 -1.29 -11.60
C THR A 91 10.37 -2.29 -11.31
N GLY A 92 10.08 -3.58 -11.46
CA GLY A 92 11.09 -4.64 -11.32
C GLY A 92 11.38 -5.11 -9.89
N ASP A 93 10.46 -4.86 -8.95
CA ASP A 93 10.50 -5.40 -7.59
C ASP A 93 9.08 -5.79 -7.12
N ARG A 94 9.00 -6.52 -6.00
CA ARG A 94 7.73 -7.05 -5.48
C ARG A 94 6.73 -5.97 -5.08
N SER A 95 7.20 -4.80 -4.63
CA SER A 95 6.30 -3.69 -4.28
C SER A 95 5.60 -3.16 -5.53
N GLY A 96 6.35 -3.12 -6.63
CA GLY A 96 5.85 -2.87 -7.97
C GLY A 96 4.80 -3.82 -8.46
N ASP A 97 5.08 -5.13 -8.38
CA ASP A 97 4.17 -6.17 -8.84
C ASP A 97 2.78 -6.03 -8.19
N VAL A 98 2.76 -5.74 -6.88
CA VAL A 98 1.52 -5.55 -6.13
C VAL A 98 0.78 -4.28 -6.56
N LEU A 99 1.50 -3.17 -6.74
CA LEU A 99 0.90 -1.89 -7.12
C LEU A 99 0.33 -1.92 -8.53
N TYR A 100 1.11 -2.37 -9.51
CA TYR A 100 0.68 -2.39 -10.91
C TYR A 100 -0.44 -3.40 -11.16
N ALA A 101 -0.42 -4.55 -10.49
CA ALA A 101 -1.56 -5.48 -10.53
C ALA A 101 -2.85 -4.80 -10.03
N ALA A 102 -2.80 -4.15 -8.87
CA ALA A 102 -3.96 -3.45 -8.33
C ALA A 102 -4.46 -2.30 -9.23
N LEU A 103 -3.55 -1.53 -9.84
CA LEU A 103 -3.91 -0.47 -10.79
C LEU A 103 -4.58 -1.03 -12.04
N HIS A 104 -4.06 -2.13 -12.59
CA HIS A 104 -4.65 -2.79 -13.74
C HIS A 104 -6.03 -3.39 -13.41
N ASP A 105 -6.18 -4.03 -12.25
CA ASP A 105 -7.45 -4.61 -11.80
C ASP A 105 -8.56 -3.56 -11.78
N ILE A 106 -8.25 -2.34 -11.33
CA ILE A 106 -9.22 -1.24 -11.28
C ILE A 106 -9.27 -0.40 -12.56
N GLY A 107 -8.51 -0.77 -13.60
CA GLY A 107 -8.54 -0.14 -14.92
C GLY A 107 -7.75 1.16 -15.06
N LEU A 108 -6.79 1.43 -14.18
CA LEU A 108 -5.91 2.62 -14.23
C LEU A 108 -4.51 2.34 -14.82
N ALA A 109 -4.26 1.10 -15.24
CA ALA A 109 -3.05 0.72 -15.97
C ALA A 109 -3.42 -0.18 -17.15
N SER A 110 -2.63 -0.09 -18.23
CA SER A 110 -2.77 -0.93 -19.44
C SER A 110 -2.52 -2.42 -19.18
N ARG A 111 -1.70 -2.77 -18.19
CA ARG A 111 -1.42 -4.15 -17.74
C ARG A 111 -0.94 -4.19 -16.30
N GLY A 112 -1.03 -5.37 -15.68
CA GLY A 112 -0.65 -5.59 -14.28
C GLY A 112 0.85 -5.81 -14.02
N THR A 113 1.67 -5.92 -15.07
CA THR A 113 3.10 -6.22 -14.97
C THR A 113 3.95 -5.06 -15.48
N ALA A 114 5.07 -4.81 -14.79
CA ALA A 114 6.01 -3.74 -15.08
C ALA A 114 7.44 -4.30 -15.03
N VAL A 115 8.11 -4.35 -16.18
CA VAL A 115 9.40 -5.04 -16.37
C VAL A 115 10.56 -4.06 -16.50
N SER A 116 10.41 -3.06 -17.37
CA SER A 116 11.45 -2.05 -17.70
C SER A 116 10.80 -0.72 -18.09
N ALA A 117 11.57 0.37 -18.09
CA ALA A 117 11.06 1.70 -18.45
C ALA A 117 10.44 1.77 -19.86
N ASP A 118 10.92 0.94 -20.78
CA ASP A 118 10.58 0.91 -22.21
C ASP A 118 9.60 -0.23 -22.59
N ASP A 119 9.03 -0.94 -21.61
CA ASP A 119 8.17 -2.09 -21.91
C ASP A 119 6.84 -1.72 -22.61
N GLY A 120 6.46 -0.44 -22.64
CA GLY A 120 5.19 0.06 -23.20
C GLY A 120 4.01 0.09 -22.20
N LEU A 121 4.28 0.02 -20.89
CA LEU A 121 3.24 0.16 -19.86
C LEU A 121 2.75 1.61 -19.88
N GLU A 122 1.43 1.78 -19.93
CA GLU A 122 0.76 3.07 -19.79
C GLU A 122 -0.11 3.12 -18.53
N LEU A 123 -0.19 4.31 -17.91
CA LEU A 123 -1.06 4.64 -16.79
C LEU A 123 -2.15 5.61 -17.25
N TYR A 124 -3.39 5.37 -16.81
CA TYR A 124 -4.55 6.16 -17.20
C TYR A 124 -4.92 7.13 -16.08
N GLY A 125 -4.52 8.40 -16.23
CA GLY A 125 -4.79 9.46 -15.26
C GLY A 125 -4.04 9.34 -13.93
N VAL A 126 -3.04 8.45 -13.84
CA VAL A 126 -2.25 8.21 -12.63
C VAL A 126 -0.79 8.55 -12.87
N ARG A 127 -0.20 9.37 -11.99
CA ARG A 127 1.24 9.59 -11.95
C ARG A 127 1.84 9.04 -10.66
N ILE A 128 2.91 8.28 -10.77
CA ILE A 128 3.63 7.65 -9.66
C ILE A 128 4.96 8.39 -9.45
N THR A 129 5.22 8.83 -8.22
CA THR A 129 6.48 9.48 -7.82
C THR A 129 6.92 9.06 -6.41
N SER A 130 7.99 9.64 -5.88
CA SER A 130 8.51 9.39 -4.53
C SER A 130 9.21 10.62 -3.96
N PRO A 131 9.17 10.83 -2.63
CA PRO A 131 9.87 11.95 -1.99
C PRO A 131 11.39 11.86 -2.06
N VAL A 132 11.95 10.68 -2.35
CA VAL A 132 13.37 10.49 -2.61
C VAL A 132 13.53 9.73 -3.93
N HIS A 133 14.22 10.33 -4.90
CA HIS A 133 14.35 9.77 -6.24
C HIS A 133 15.53 8.79 -6.42
N CYS A 134 16.40 8.62 -5.42
CA CYS A 134 17.54 7.68 -5.48
C CYS A 134 17.29 6.48 -4.58
N ALA A 135 17.78 5.30 -4.97
CA ALA A 135 17.73 4.14 -4.09
C ALA A 135 18.55 4.38 -2.82
N PRO A 136 17.97 4.22 -1.62
CA PRO A 136 18.70 4.29 -0.37
C PRO A 136 19.13 2.91 0.11
N PRO A 137 20.29 2.78 0.79
CA PRO A 137 20.65 1.56 1.50
C PRO A 137 19.51 1.07 2.41
N ALA A 138 19.25 -0.24 2.37
CA ALA A 138 18.19 -0.91 3.13
C ALA A 138 16.76 -0.32 2.93
N ASN A 139 16.52 0.41 1.84
CA ASN A 139 15.28 1.16 1.58
C ASN A 139 14.95 2.18 2.70
N LYS A 140 15.99 2.77 3.30
CA LYS A 140 15.89 3.74 4.40
C LYS A 140 16.62 5.03 4.06
N PRO A 141 15.95 6.00 3.43
CA PRO A 141 16.49 7.34 3.29
C PRO A 141 16.53 8.05 4.65
N THR A 142 17.52 8.92 4.85
CA THR A 142 17.61 9.74 6.05
C THR A 142 16.66 10.94 5.96
N PRO A 143 16.32 11.59 7.09
CA PRO A 143 15.59 12.86 7.07
C PRO A 143 16.31 13.94 6.25
N GLN A 144 17.65 14.00 6.33
CA GLN A 144 18.44 14.95 5.53
C GLN A 144 18.28 14.66 4.03
N GLU A 145 18.38 13.41 3.60
CA GLU A 145 18.20 13.05 2.19
C GLU A 145 16.79 13.35 1.67
N ARG A 146 15.77 13.07 2.49
CA ARG A 146 14.38 13.46 2.22
C ARG A 146 14.27 14.97 2.03
N ASP A 147 14.89 15.74 2.90
CA ASP A 147 14.78 17.20 2.90
C ASP A 147 15.56 17.81 1.74
N THR A 148 16.74 17.26 1.40
CA THR A 148 17.50 17.61 0.19
C THR A 148 16.71 17.29 -1.08
N CYS A 149 16.00 16.16 -1.14
CA CYS A 149 15.24 15.76 -2.33
C CYS A 149 13.88 16.47 -2.44
N ARG A 150 13.40 17.12 -1.37
CA ARG A 150 12.07 17.73 -1.27
C ARG A 150 11.79 18.75 -2.38
N SER A 151 12.79 19.51 -2.81
CA SER A 151 12.59 20.53 -3.87
C SER A 151 12.04 19.92 -5.15
N TRP A 152 12.49 18.72 -5.54
CA TRP A 152 11.97 18.00 -6.71
C TRP A 152 10.48 17.70 -6.56
N LEU A 153 10.07 17.15 -5.41
CA LEU A 153 8.67 16.83 -5.14
C LEU A 153 7.79 18.09 -5.06
N VAL A 154 8.30 19.19 -4.48
CA VAL A 154 7.59 20.48 -4.46
C VAL A 154 7.37 20.99 -5.88
N THR A 155 8.40 20.97 -6.73
CA THR A 155 8.27 21.40 -8.14
C THR A 155 7.32 20.48 -8.91
N GLU A 156 7.42 19.16 -8.76
CA GLU A 156 6.55 18.20 -9.44
C GLU A 156 5.08 18.41 -9.07
N LEU A 157 4.78 18.49 -7.76
CA LEU A 157 3.42 18.75 -7.29
C LEU A 157 2.93 20.13 -7.72
N GLY A 158 3.81 21.14 -7.73
CA GLY A 158 3.50 22.47 -8.22
C GLY A 158 3.09 22.50 -9.69
N LEU A 159 3.78 21.74 -10.55
CA LEU A 159 3.45 21.59 -11.98
C LEU A 159 2.13 20.83 -12.19
N LEU A 160 1.81 19.89 -11.30
CA LEU A 160 0.57 19.11 -11.35
C LEU A 160 -0.66 19.84 -10.78
N ARG A 161 -0.49 20.97 -10.08
CA ARG A 161 -1.60 21.73 -9.44
C ARG A 161 -2.81 21.98 -10.35
N PRO A 162 -2.67 22.29 -11.65
CA PRO A 162 -3.83 22.54 -12.49
C PRO A 162 -4.76 21.33 -12.66
N THR A 163 -4.23 20.11 -12.53
CA THR A 163 -4.94 18.88 -12.88
C THR A 163 -5.13 17.94 -11.69
N VAL A 164 -4.17 17.87 -10.77
CA VAL A 164 -4.22 16.98 -9.61
C VAL A 164 -5.41 17.30 -8.70
N ARG A 165 -6.08 16.24 -8.26
CA ARG A 165 -7.27 16.28 -7.39
C ARG A 165 -7.13 15.34 -6.20
N ALA A 166 -6.38 14.25 -6.35
CA ALA A 166 -6.11 13.33 -5.25
C ALA A 166 -4.65 12.86 -5.21
N VAL A 167 -4.17 12.57 -4.00
CA VAL A 167 -2.86 11.96 -3.74
C VAL A 167 -3.01 10.76 -2.82
N VAL A 168 -2.54 9.59 -3.23
CA VAL A 168 -2.42 8.41 -2.37
C VAL A 168 -0.97 8.27 -1.90
N VAL A 169 -0.76 8.29 -0.60
CA VAL A 169 0.57 8.20 0.00
C VAL A 169 0.80 6.82 0.61
N LEU A 170 1.84 6.14 0.13
CA LEU A 170 2.18 4.78 0.51
C LEU A 170 3.15 4.79 1.70
N GLY A 171 2.61 4.63 2.90
CA GLY A 171 3.36 4.46 4.15
C GLY A 171 3.65 5.76 4.92
N ALA A 172 3.98 5.60 6.20
CA ALA A 172 4.19 6.71 7.12
C ALA A 172 5.35 7.64 6.74
N PHE A 173 6.42 7.10 6.14
CA PHE A 173 7.53 7.93 5.68
C PHE A 173 7.11 8.85 4.54
N GLY A 174 6.42 8.31 3.53
CA GLY A 174 5.85 9.08 2.44
C GLY A 174 4.91 10.16 2.99
N TRP A 175 4.08 9.82 3.97
CA TRP A 175 3.15 10.77 4.60
C TRP A 175 3.87 11.95 5.23
N GLN A 176 4.90 11.68 6.03
CA GLN A 176 5.71 12.71 6.67
C GLN A 176 6.46 13.59 5.65
N ALA A 177 6.84 13.04 4.49
CA ALA A 177 7.49 13.78 3.42
C ALA A 177 6.51 14.60 2.57
N ALA A 178 5.31 14.06 2.32
CA ALA A 178 4.29 14.67 1.49
C ALA A 178 3.75 15.97 2.08
N LEU A 179 3.45 15.99 3.39
CA LEU A 179 2.86 17.18 4.04
C LEU A 179 3.68 18.48 3.82
N PRO A 180 4.98 18.55 4.14
CA PRO A 180 5.75 19.77 3.86
C PRO A 180 5.94 20.04 2.37
N ALA A 181 5.92 19.02 1.49
CA ALA A 181 6.02 19.23 0.05
C ALA A 181 4.73 19.83 -0.53
N LEU A 182 3.57 19.35 -0.09
CA LEU A 182 2.26 19.91 -0.41
C LEU A 182 2.16 21.36 0.08
N ALA A 183 2.62 21.65 1.29
CA ALA A 183 2.71 23.02 1.79
C ALA A 183 3.60 23.92 0.89
N GLY A 184 4.78 23.42 0.49
CA GLY A 184 5.68 24.14 -0.41
C GLY A 184 5.11 24.33 -1.82
N ALA A 185 4.22 23.44 -2.26
CA ALA A 185 3.53 23.55 -3.54
C ALA A 185 2.23 24.39 -3.47
N GLY A 186 1.85 24.90 -2.29
CA GLY A 186 0.76 25.87 -2.14
C GLY A 186 -0.56 25.33 -1.58
N TRP A 187 -0.59 24.09 -1.08
CA TRP A 187 -1.73 23.58 -0.31
C TRP A 187 -1.60 23.90 1.18
N GLN A 188 -2.72 24.14 1.85
CA GLN A 188 -2.78 24.42 3.27
C GLN A 188 -2.81 23.12 4.05
N VAL A 189 -1.74 22.84 4.80
CA VAL A 189 -1.67 21.68 5.68
C VAL A 189 -2.12 22.07 7.09
N PRO A 190 -3.13 21.39 7.66
CA PRO A 190 -3.68 21.75 8.96
C PRO A 190 -2.68 21.56 10.11
N ARG A 191 -2.94 22.26 11.21
CA ARG A 191 -2.23 22.13 12.49
C ARG A 191 -3.24 21.74 13.59
N PRO A 192 -3.00 20.66 14.37
CA PRO A 192 -1.86 19.75 14.30
C PRO A 192 -1.81 18.97 12.97
N ARG A 193 -0.61 18.52 12.58
CA ARG A 193 -0.44 17.74 11.34
C ARG A 193 -1.27 16.46 11.41
N PRO A 194 -1.94 16.06 10.33
CA PRO A 194 -2.76 14.87 10.34
C PRO A 194 -1.87 13.63 10.51
N ALA A 195 -2.35 12.69 11.33
CA ALA A 195 -1.66 11.43 11.58
C ALA A 195 -1.80 10.48 10.39
N PHE A 196 -0.77 9.65 10.17
CA PHE A 196 -0.84 8.60 9.16
C PHE A 196 -1.62 7.39 9.69
N ALA A 197 -2.56 6.90 8.87
CA ALA A 197 -3.18 5.58 9.01
C ALA A 197 -3.52 5.03 7.62
N HIS A 198 -3.74 3.72 7.50
CA HIS A 198 -4.37 3.17 6.31
C HIS A 198 -5.84 3.61 6.27
N GLY A 199 -6.30 4.09 5.12
CA GLY A 199 -7.61 4.68 4.96
C GLY A 199 -7.73 6.10 5.53
N ALA A 200 -6.63 6.70 6.02
CA ALA A 200 -6.65 8.11 6.40
C ALA A 200 -7.04 8.96 5.18
N HIS A 201 -7.92 9.94 5.38
CA HIS A 201 -8.41 10.84 4.35
C HIS A 201 -8.44 12.25 4.91
N VAL A 202 -7.83 13.19 4.18
CA VAL A 202 -7.73 14.61 4.55
C VAL A 202 -7.95 15.44 3.31
N THR A 203 -8.89 16.39 3.37
CA THR A 203 -9.06 17.42 2.34
C THR A 203 -8.15 18.60 2.68
N LEU A 204 -7.34 19.03 1.72
CA LEU A 204 -6.43 20.17 1.86
C LEU A 204 -6.93 21.34 1.01
N ASP A 205 -7.05 22.51 1.63
CA ASP A 205 -7.39 23.74 0.93
C ASP A 205 -6.24 24.20 0.03
N GLY A 206 -6.57 24.78 -1.11
CA GLY A 206 -5.60 25.32 -2.05
C GLY A 206 -6.27 25.91 -3.28
N GLU A 207 -5.62 26.90 -3.90
CA GLU A 207 -6.05 27.40 -5.20
C GLU A 207 -5.44 26.54 -6.33
N PRO A 208 -6.16 26.28 -7.44
CA PRO A 208 -7.53 26.67 -7.75
C PRO A 208 -8.61 25.70 -7.20
N ARG A 209 -8.20 24.66 -6.45
CA ARG A 209 -9.12 23.62 -5.95
C ARG A 209 -8.54 22.87 -4.76
N LEU A 210 -9.46 22.27 -3.99
CA LEU A 210 -9.16 21.31 -2.93
C LEU A 210 -8.38 20.11 -3.45
N LEU A 211 -7.59 19.51 -2.57
CA LEU A 211 -6.85 18.27 -2.82
C LEU A 211 -7.24 17.20 -1.80
N GLU A 212 -7.61 16.02 -2.28
CA GLU A 212 -7.92 14.87 -1.44
C GLU A 212 -6.66 14.03 -1.18
N LEU A 213 -6.23 13.97 0.08
CA LEU A 213 -5.04 13.23 0.50
C LEU A 213 -5.43 11.93 1.21
N PHE A 214 -4.95 10.81 0.69
CA PHE A 214 -5.22 9.47 1.20
C PHE A 214 -3.96 8.79 1.75
N GLY A 215 -4.09 8.14 2.91
CA GLY A 215 -3.05 7.30 3.50
C GLY A 215 -3.28 5.82 3.19
N CYS A 216 -2.25 5.12 2.71
CA CYS A 216 -2.27 3.68 2.53
C CYS A 216 -1.03 3.06 3.17
N PHE A 217 -1.15 1.86 3.76
CA PHE A 217 0.06 1.13 4.13
C PHE A 217 0.92 0.87 2.89
N HIS A 218 2.24 0.89 3.05
CA HIS A 218 3.14 0.69 1.92
C HIS A 218 2.96 -0.73 1.35
N VAL A 219 2.97 -0.86 0.02
CA VAL A 219 2.90 -2.13 -0.74
C VAL A 219 4.16 -3.01 -0.61
N SER A 220 4.92 -2.84 0.47
CA SER A 220 6.15 -3.60 0.71
C SER A 220 5.84 -5.07 0.92
N GLN A 221 6.76 -5.94 0.51
CA GLN A 221 6.67 -7.39 0.72
C GLN A 221 6.31 -7.75 2.17
N ARG A 222 6.91 -7.05 3.15
CA ARG A 222 6.60 -7.24 4.58
C ARG A 222 5.10 -7.07 4.86
N ASN A 223 4.52 -5.93 4.46
CA ASN A 223 3.10 -5.65 4.75
C ASN A 223 2.16 -6.61 4.01
N THR A 224 2.48 -6.96 2.77
CA THR A 224 1.64 -7.83 1.96
C THR A 224 1.70 -9.29 2.42
N PHE A 225 2.87 -9.76 2.86
CA PHE A 225 3.03 -11.14 3.34
C PHE A 225 2.44 -11.36 4.73
N THR A 226 2.50 -10.35 5.61
CA THR A 226 1.89 -10.46 6.96
C THR A 226 0.40 -10.15 6.96
N GLY A 227 -0.23 -9.90 5.81
CA GLY A 227 -1.64 -9.50 5.72
C GLY A 227 -1.95 -8.11 6.30
N ARG A 228 -0.92 -7.31 6.65
CA ARG A 228 -1.11 -5.94 7.13
C ARG A 228 -1.72 -5.04 6.06
N LEU A 229 -1.41 -5.33 4.79
CA LEU A 229 -2.10 -4.77 3.64
C LEU A 229 -2.52 -5.93 2.73
N THR A 230 -3.82 -6.08 2.51
CA THR A 230 -4.36 -7.06 1.55
C THR A 230 -4.54 -6.41 0.17
N PRO A 231 -4.62 -7.21 -0.92
CA PRO A 231 -4.94 -6.69 -2.25
C PRO A 231 -6.28 -5.93 -2.29
N ALA A 232 -7.30 -6.41 -1.57
CA ALA A 232 -8.60 -5.75 -1.48
C ALA A 232 -8.48 -4.35 -0.84
N MET A 233 -7.82 -4.26 0.33
CA MET A 233 -7.57 -2.98 1.00
C MET A 233 -6.82 -1.98 0.11
N LEU A 234 -5.85 -2.44 -0.68
CA LEU A 234 -5.14 -1.58 -1.63
C LEU A 234 -6.08 -1.08 -2.72
N ARG A 235 -6.86 -1.97 -3.35
CA ARG A 235 -7.83 -1.59 -4.39
C ARG A 235 -8.89 -0.64 -3.87
N ASP A 236 -9.36 -0.82 -2.64
CA ASP A 236 -10.37 0.05 -2.02
C ASP A 236 -9.87 1.49 -1.90
N VAL A 237 -8.66 1.69 -1.36
CA VAL A 237 -8.05 3.03 -1.28
C VAL A 237 -7.82 3.62 -2.67
N LEU A 238 -7.31 2.83 -3.61
CA LEU A 238 -7.05 3.31 -4.97
C LEU A 238 -8.35 3.69 -5.71
N ARG A 239 -9.43 2.92 -5.58
CA ARG A 239 -10.74 3.25 -6.17
C ARG A 239 -11.34 4.50 -5.55
N THR A 240 -11.26 4.63 -4.22
CA THR A 240 -11.77 5.80 -3.50
C THR A 240 -11.05 7.06 -3.97
N ALA A 241 -9.71 7.01 -4.06
CA ALA A 241 -8.91 8.12 -4.55
C ALA A 241 -9.14 8.40 -6.04
N ALA A 242 -9.35 7.37 -6.86
CA ALA A 242 -9.70 7.53 -8.27
C ALA A 242 -11.05 8.25 -8.44
N GLY A 243 -12.07 7.87 -7.65
CA GLY A 243 -13.37 8.55 -7.63
C GLY A 243 -13.23 10.03 -7.22
N ALA A 244 -12.46 10.31 -6.16
CA ALA A 244 -12.13 11.68 -5.76
C ALA A 244 -11.36 12.46 -6.86
N ALA A 245 -10.57 11.77 -7.67
CA ALA A 245 -9.87 12.33 -8.82
C ALA A 245 -10.74 12.49 -10.08
N GLY A 246 -12.00 12.02 -10.07
CA GLY A 246 -12.88 12.01 -11.24
C GLY A 246 -12.50 10.96 -12.29
N LEU A 247 -11.74 9.93 -11.90
CA LEU A 247 -11.36 8.82 -12.78
C LEU A 247 -12.38 7.69 -12.69
N ALA A 248 -12.76 7.14 -13.83
CA ALA A 248 -13.55 5.92 -13.89
C ALA A 248 -12.67 4.72 -13.50
N THR A 249 -13.24 3.78 -12.74
CA THR A 249 -12.59 2.50 -12.41
C THR A 249 -13.45 1.35 -12.89
N ARG A 250 -12.81 0.21 -13.17
CA ARG A 250 -13.51 -1.04 -13.44
C ARG A 250 -14.27 -1.48 -12.17
N PRO A 251 -15.54 -1.90 -12.30
CA PRO A 251 -16.28 -2.46 -11.17
C PRO A 251 -15.54 -3.70 -10.64
N GLU A 252 -15.77 -4.01 -9.36
CA GLU A 252 -15.24 -5.26 -8.82
C GLU A 252 -15.86 -6.45 -9.54
N PRO A 253 -15.06 -7.49 -9.86
CA PRO A 253 -15.67 -8.76 -10.22
C PRO A 253 -16.59 -9.18 -9.06
N GLU A 254 -17.82 -9.56 -9.39
CA GLU A 254 -18.73 -10.12 -8.39
C GLU A 254 -18.04 -11.29 -7.69
N PRO A 255 -18.18 -11.43 -6.36
CA PRO A 255 -17.65 -12.58 -5.67
C PRO A 255 -18.21 -13.84 -6.32
N GLU A 256 -17.34 -14.75 -6.75
CA GLU A 256 -17.78 -16.04 -7.31
C GLU A 256 -18.78 -16.68 -6.34
N PRO A 257 -19.95 -17.13 -6.82
CA PRO A 257 -20.89 -17.84 -5.97
C PRO A 257 -20.16 -19.01 -5.33
N LYS A 258 -20.24 -19.11 -4.00
CA LYS A 258 -19.68 -20.26 -3.29
C LYS A 258 -20.23 -21.53 -3.96
N PRO A 259 -19.40 -22.55 -4.22
CA PRO A 259 -19.90 -23.81 -4.73
C PRO A 259 -21.04 -24.26 -3.80
N ASP A 260 -22.19 -24.54 -4.42
CA ASP A 260 -23.35 -25.07 -3.71
C ASP A 260 -22.84 -26.24 -2.87
N PRO A 261 -23.02 -26.25 -1.54
CA PRO A 261 -22.79 -27.46 -0.78
C PRO A 261 -23.79 -28.46 -1.34
N GLY A 262 -23.34 -29.26 -2.31
CA GLY A 262 -24.16 -30.25 -2.97
C GLY A 262 -24.90 -31.08 -1.92
N PRO A 263 -26.05 -31.67 -2.28
CA PRO A 263 -26.90 -32.36 -1.33
C PRO A 263 -26.03 -33.25 -0.44
N GLY A 264 -26.08 -32.99 0.87
CA GLY A 264 -25.38 -33.80 1.86
C GLY A 264 -25.72 -35.27 1.62
N PRO A 265 -24.82 -36.20 1.99
CA PRO A 265 -25.08 -37.63 1.78
C PRO A 265 -26.46 -37.98 2.34
N GLU A 266 -27.31 -38.55 1.48
CA GLU A 266 -28.61 -39.08 1.91
C GLU A 266 -28.36 -39.98 3.11
N SER A 267 -29.02 -39.66 4.22
CA SER A 267 -29.00 -40.50 5.41
C SER A 267 -29.56 -41.86 5.05
N ASP A 268 -28.72 -42.88 5.13
CA ASP A 268 -29.10 -44.29 4.98
C ASP A 268 -30.36 -44.57 5.82
N PRO A 269 -31.43 -45.13 5.25
CA PRO A 269 -32.57 -45.55 6.05
C PRO A 269 -32.09 -46.68 6.96
N GLY A 270 -32.03 -46.42 8.27
CA GLY A 270 -31.64 -47.40 9.27
C GLY A 270 -32.44 -48.71 9.12
N PRO A 271 -31.86 -49.84 9.58
CA PRO A 271 -32.47 -51.15 9.40
C PRO A 271 -33.87 -51.18 10.04
N GLY A 272 -34.84 -51.70 9.27
CA GLY A 272 -36.22 -51.90 9.72
C GLY A 272 -36.32 -52.85 10.94
N PRO A 273 -37.45 -52.83 11.66
CA PRO A 273 -37.59 -53.56 12.91
C PRO A 273 -37.59 -55.07 12.69
N GLU A 274 -36.82 -55.78 13.50
CA GLU A 274 -36.82 -57.25 13.57
C GLU A 274 -38.17 -57.78 14.09
N PRO A 275 -38.68 -58.89 13.54
CA PRO A 275 -39.89 -59.55 14.05
C PRO A 275 -39.57 -60.33 15.34
N GLY A 276 -40.39 -60.11 16.37
CA GLY A 276 -40.26 -60.78 17.67
C GLY A 276 -40.70 -62.26 17.63
N PRO A 277 -40.06 -63.14 18.42
CA PRO A 277 -40.51 -64.52 18.57
C PRO A 277 -41.47 -64.72 19.76
N GLU A 278 -42.41 -65.66 19.55
CA GLU A 278 -43.45 -66.12 20.47
C GLU A 278 -42.92 -66.97 21.66
N SER A 279 -43.82 -67.13 22.64
CA SER A 279 -43.75 -67.58 24.04
C SER A 279 -43.21 -68.98 24.40
N ASP A 280 -42.42 -68.99 25.50
CA ASP A 280 -42.39 -69.84 26.74
C ASP A 280 -42.93 -71.29 26.77
N PRO A 281 -42.28 -72.18 27.57
CA PRO A 281 -42.69 -72.35 28.99
C PRO A 281 -41.55 -72.63 30.01
N GLY A 282 -41.74 -72.19 31.28
CA GLY A 282 -40.86 -72.43 32.46
C GLY A 282 -40.99 -73.85 33.08
N PRO A 283 -40.65 -74.11 34.39
CA PRO A 283 -40.26 -73.21 35.50
C PRO A 283 -39.13 -73.74 36.45
N GLU A 284 -39.00 -73.09 37.63
CA GLU A 284 -38.34 -73.49 38.91
C GLU A 284 -36.82 -73.20 39.08
N SER A 285 -36.26 -72.74 40.21
CA SER A 285 -36.72 -72.30 41.54
C SER A 285 -35.53 -71.71 42.36
N GLY A 286 -35.79 -70.75 43.26
CA GLY A 286 -35.04 -70.60 44.54
C GLY A 286 -33.90 -69.55 44.67
N PRO A 287 -33.52 -69.14 45.89
CA PRO A 287 -33.91 -67.81 46.41
C PRO A 287 -32.79 -66.93 47.06
N ALA A 288 -33.23 -65.72 47.48
CA ALA A 288 -32.80 -64.90 48.63
C ALA A 288 -31.74 -63.77 48.47
N SER A 289 -32.22 -62.52 48.26
CA SER A 289 -32.24 -61.32 49.16
C SER A 289 -31.27 -61.24 50.37
N PRO A 290 -31.03 -60.06 51.04
CA PRO A 290 -31.51 -58.69 50.75
C PRO A 290 -30.55 -57.49 51.13
N ARG A 291 -31.05 -56.24 50.92
CA ARG A 291 -30.82 -54.98 51.70
C ARG A 291 -29.45 -54.28 51.61
N ALA A 292 -29.30 -52.95 51.77
CA ALA A 292 -30.18 -51.79 51.94
C ALA A 292 -29.33 -50.50 51.94
N ASP A 293 -29.97 -49.36 51.66
CA ASP A 293 -29.79 -47.99 52.21
C ASP A 293 -28.36 -47.41 52.37
N GLY A 294 -28.02 -46.29 51.73
CA GLY A 294 -28.36 -44.97 52.27
C GLY A 294 -27.08 -44.09 52.41
N PRO A 295 -27.17 -42.79 52.77
CA PRO A 295 -26.73 -41.72 51.87
C PRO A 295 -25.62 -40.75 52.38
N ALA A 296 -25.17 -39.89 51.44
CA ALA A 296 -24.86 -38.45 51.54
C ALA A 296 -23.60 -37.88 52.27
N ALA A 297 -23.19 -36.72 51.71
CA ALA A 297 -22.36 -35.60 52.21
C ALA A 297 -20.81 -35.77 52.13
N THR A 298 -20.09 -35.15 51.16
CA THR A 298 -19.61 -33.73 51.05
C THR A 298 -18.67 -33.27 52.18
N PRO A 299 -17.81 -32.25 51.97
CA PRO A 299 -16.70 -32.10 51.00
C PRO A 299 -15.40 -31.62 51.72
N GLU A 300 -14.48 -30.98 50.98
CA GLU A 300 -13.45 -30.00 51.43
C GLU A 300 -11.97 -30.48 51.65
N PRO A 301 -10.93 -29.59 51.57
CA PRO A 301 -10.20 -29.33 50.32
C PRO A 301 -8.64 -29.32 50.52
N PRO A 302 -7.79 -28.51 49.84
CA PRO A 302 -6.52 -28.99 49.29
C PRO A 302 -5.27 -28.52 50.07
N ARG A 303 -4.12 -29.18 49.90
CA ARG A 303 -2.81 -28.54 50.11
C ARG A 303 -1.74 -29.10 49.16
N SER A 304 -1.05 -28.16 48.52
CA SER A 304 0.20 -28.30 47.78
C SER A 304 1.35 -28.83 48.65
N PRO A 305 2.49 -29.10 48.02
CA PRO A 305 3.67 -28.30 48.32
C PRO A 305 4.10 -27.38 47.16
#